data_AF-A0A1E7XBW2-F1
#
_entry.id   AF-A0A1E7XBW2-F1
#
_cell.length_a   1.000
_cell.length_b   1.000
_cell.length_c   1.000
_cell.angle_alpha   90.00
_cell.angle_beta   90.00
_cell.angle_gamma   90.00
#
_symmetry.space_group_name_H-M   'P 1'
#
loop_
_entity.id
_entity.type
_entity.pdbx_description
1 polymer ?
#
loop_
_entity_poly.entity_id
_entity_poly.type
_entity_poly.pdbx_seq_one_letter_code
_entity_poly.pdbx_strand_id
1 'polypeptide(L)'
;MNNQPTNGGYLFVFFTGTEDSPEAEQLYFALSKDGLHWTDINHNQPVLTSTIGEKGVRDPFIIRKQNGNGFTIMATDLSIYHRGGWTNAKATSTGSQDLIFWDSDDLLDWSDPRAVTMVDEHTGCVWAPEAVYDPDTEKYFVFWSSPNKQTHKMEIWSAYTKDLVHYEGTNTYAVAKRHGNDLIDMTMVHDGDRFVRASRAGTIPIEKSASLAGPWEQVTTLQDLDLGIHGDTVEGPEIVWLADAHKWCVYVDQFDNGRGYLPILTDDLTSVDPADWEVAPDYDFGTLKKRHGSIMALTPAEYTALQARY
;
A
#
# COMPACT_ATOMS: atom_id res chain seq x y z
N MET A 1 -6.50 11.16 10.53
CA MET A 1 -6.61 10.56 11.88
C MET A 1 -6.31 9.07 11.77
N ASN A 2 -5.03 8.68 11.88
CA ASN A 2 -4.60 7.27 11.77
C ASN A 2 -4.48 6.58 13.15
N ASN A 3 -4.71 7.30 14.25
CA ASN A 3 -4.91 6.72 15.58
C ASN A 3 -6.38 6.35 15.78
N GLN A 4 -6.89 5.42 14.97
CA GLN A 4 -8.20 4.81 15.21
C GLN A 4 -8.11 3.91 16.46
N PRO A 5 -9.07 3.95 17.39
CA PRO A 5 -9.12 2.99 18.48
C PRO A 5 -9.53 1.62 17.90
N THR A 6 -8.69 0.59 17.94
CA THR A 6 -9.16 -0.75 17.55
C THR A 6 -9.79 -1.46 18.73
N ASN A 7 -10.93 -2.13 18.47
CA ASN A 7 -11.55 -3.09 19.38
C ASN A 7 -12.19 -4.26 18.59
N GLY A 8 -11.88 -4.35 17.28
CA GLY A 8 -12.52 -5.25 16.32
C GLY A 8 -11.54 -6.11 15.50
N GLY A 9 -10.37 -5.57 15.16
CA GLY A 9 -9.31 -6.23 14.38
C GLY A 9 -8.92 -5.41 13.14
N TYR A 10 -8.39 -6.10 12.14
CA TYR A 10 -7.81 -5.54 10.92
C TYR A 10 -8.26 -6.32 9.69
N LEU A 11 -8.40 -5.62 8.57
CA LEU A 11 -8.55 -6.18 7.22
C LEU A 11 -7.24 -5.96 6.46
N PHE A 12 -6.68 -7.03 5.91
CA PHE A 12 -5.63 -6.96 4.90
C PHE A 12 -6.27 -7.13 3.52
N VAL A 13 -6.09 -6.16 2.64
CA VAL A 13 -6.37 -6.30 1.20
C VAL A 13 -5.03 -6.51 0.48
N PHE A 14 -4.88 -7.62 -0.24
CA PHE A 14 -3.61 -8.00 -0.86
C PHE A 14 -3.82 -8.75 -2.18
N PHE A 15 -2.73 -8.99 -2.92
CA PHE A 15 -2.67 -9.97 -4.01
C PHE A 15 -1.58 -11.01 -3.71
N THR A 16 -1.60 -12.17 -4.38
CA THR A 16 -0.68 -13.27 -4.06
C THR A 16 0.62 -13.25 -4.85
N GLY A 17 0.59 -12.66 -6.05
CA GLY A 17 1.77 -12.36 -6.86
C GLY A 17 2.67 -13.57 -7.10
N THR A 18 2.06 -14.72 -7.40
CA THR A 18 2.74 -15.91 -7.90
C THR A 18 2.91 -15.90 -9.41
N GLU A 19 2.14 -15.04 -10.10
CA GLU A 19 2.12 -14.86 -11.57
C GLU A 19 1.95 -16.17 -12.38
N ASP A 20 1.49 -17.25 -11.75
CA ASP A 20 1.29 -18.57 -12.34
C ASP A 20 -0.11 -18.77 -12.92
N SER A 21 -1.03 -17.85 -12.60
CA SER A 21 -2.44 -17.85 -13.00
C SER A 21 -3.00 -16.42 -13.05
N PRO A 22 -4.08 -16.17 -13.80
CA PRO A 22 -4.80 -14.88 -13.76
C PRO A 22 -5.28 -14.52 -12.35
N GLU A 23 -5.63 -15.51 -11.53
CA GLU A 23 -6.12 -15.35 -10.17
C GLU A 23 -5.01 -14.88 -9.20
N ALA A 24 -3.74 -15.08 -9.54
CA ALA A 24 -2.60 -14.63 -8.73
C ALA A 24 -2.47 -13.10 -8.65
N GLU A 25 -3.15 -12.40 -9.57
CA GLU A 25 -3.14 -10.95 -9.72
C GLU A 25 -4.56 -10.42 -9.54
N GLN A 26 -5.26 -10.90 -8.52
CA GLN A 26 -6.58 -10.42 -8.09
C GLN A 26 -6.55 -10.11 -6.59
N LEU A 27 -7.60 -9.48 -6.06
CA LEU A 27 -7.60 -9.03 -4.67
C LEU A 27 -8.20 -10.07 -3.74
N TYR A 28 -7.47 -10.37 -2.67
CA TYR A 28 -7.82 -11.28 -1.60
C TYR A 28 -7.86 -10.53 -0.29
N PHE A 29 -8.71 -11.02 0.62
CA PHE A 29 -8.87 -10.44 1.95
C PHE A 29 -8.38 -11.42 3.02
N ALA A 30 -7.81 -10.87 4.10
CA ALA A 30 -7.54 -11.60 5.33
C ALA A 30 -7.93 -10.78 6.55
N LEU A 31 -8.31 -11.45 7.63
CA LEU A 31 -8.66 -10.82 8.90
C LEU A 31 -7.63 -11.14 9.98
N SER A 32 -7.32 -10.17 10.82
CA SER A 32 -6.48 -10.36 12.01
C SER A 32 -7.05 -9.63 13.21
N LYS A 33 -6.91 -10.18 14.42
CA LYS A 33 -7.30 -9.47 15.65
C LYS A 33 -6.20 -8.53 16.13
N ASP A 34 -4.95 -8.92 15.99
CA ASP A 34 -3.77 -8.23 16.51
C ASP A 34 -2.91 -7.56 15.42
N GLY A 35 -3.21 -7.82 14.15
CA GLY A 35 -2.43 -7.40 12.99
C GLY A 35 -1.26 -8.33 12.65
N LEU A 36 -0.90 -9.28 13.51
CA LEU A 36 0.26 -10.16 13.30
C LEU A 36 -0.13 -11.58 12.90
N HIS A 37 -1.32 -12.03 13.29
CA HIS A 37 -1.85 -13.36 12.97
C HIS A 37 -3.08 -13.25 12.08
N TRP A 38 -2.93 -13.65 10.83
CA TRP A 38 -3.90 -13.46 9.76
C TRP A 38 -4.62 -14.76 9.41
N THR A 39 -5.92 -14.64 9.16
CA THR A 39 -6.75 -15.71 8.61
C THR A 39 -7.27 -15.28 7.24
N ASP A 40 -6.92 -16.03 6.21
CA ASP A 40 -7.50 -15.89 4.87
C ASP A 40 -9.02 -16.13 4.93
N ILE A 41 -9.79 -15.27 4.27
CA ILE A 41 -11.25 -15.42 4.16
C ILE A 41 -11.65 -15.72 2.72
N ASN A 42 -12.93 -16.00 2.48
CA ASN A 42 -13.50 -16.31 1.16
C ASN A 42 -12.95 -17.62 0.58
N HIS A 43 -12.70 -18.61 1.44
CA HIS A 43 -12.19 -19.93 1.05
C HIS A 43 -10.94 -19.88 0.16
N ASN A 44 -10.02 -18.94 0.44
CA ASN A 44 -8.80 -18.70 -0.32
C ASN A 44 -9.05 -18.36 -1.80
N GLN A 45 -10.21 -17.78 -2.13
CA GLN A 45 -10.55 -17.29 -3.47
C GLN A 45 -10.50 -15.75 -3.51
N PRO A 46 -10.25 -15.15 -4.69
CA PRO A 46 -10.33 -13.70 -4.85
C PRO A 46 -11.68 -13.16 -4.38
N VAL A 47 -11.66 -12.07 -3.63
CA VAL A 47 -12.87 -11.31 -3.26
C VAL A 47 -13.25 -10.35 -4.39
N LEU A 48 -12.27 -9.68 -5.00
CA LEU A 48 -12.48 -8.78 -6.13
C LEU A 48 -11.62 -9.21 -7.31
N THR A 49 -12.21 -9.18 -8.50
CA THR A 49 -11.56 -9.52 -9.76
C THR A 49 -11.72 -8.38 -10.75
N SER A 50 -10.64 -7.97 -11.41
CA SER A 50 -10.71 -6.98 -12.49
C SER A 50 -10.97 -7.68 -13.83
N THR A 51 -12.07 -7.32 -14.48
CA THR A 51 -12.39 -7.78 -15.85
C THR A 51 -12.10 -6.72 -16.91
N ILE A 52 -11.57 -5.58 -16.51
CA ILE A 52 -11.25 -4.41 -17.33
C ILE A 52 -9.75 -4.14 -17.34
N GLY A 53 -9.29 -3.21 -18.18
CA GLY A 53 -7.87 -2.86 -18.25
C GLY A 53 -6.99 -4.05 -18.64
N GLU A 54 -5.90 -4.24 -17.90
CA GLU A 54 -4.99 -5.36 -18.05
C GLU A 54 -5.51 -6.68 -17.45
N LYS A 55 -6.64 -6.63 -16.73
CA LYS A 55 -7.31 -7.78 -16.08
C LYS A 55 -6.51 -8.46 -14.98
N GLY A 56 -5.45 -7.81 -14.52
CA GLY A 56 -4.75 -8.12 -13.28
C GLY A 56 -4.68 -6.86 -12.44
N VAL A 57 -4.75 -7.02 -11.13
CA VAL A 57 -4.60 -5.94 -10.16
C VAL A 57 -3.61 -6.30 -9.07
N ARG A 58 -2.80 -5.32 -8.70
CA ARG A 58 -1.70 -5.44 -7.75
C ARG A 58 -1.68 -4.25 -6.80
N ASP A 59 -0.97 -4.39 -5.70
CA ASP A 59 -0.66 -3.30 -4.76
C ASP A 59 -1.91 -2.52 -4.30
N PRO A 60 -2.96 -3.20 -3.79
CA PRO A 60 -4.21 -2.54 -3.43
C PRO A 60 -4.10 -1.68 -2.17
N PHE A 61 -4.70 -0.50 -2.21
CA PHE A 61 -4.92 0.37 -1.06
C PHE A 61 -6.40 0.55 -0.74
N ILE A 62 -6.80 0.23 0.49
CA ILE A 62 -8.15 0.46 1.00
C ILE A 62 -8.21 1.69 1.91
N ILE A 63 -9.23 2.52 1.71
CA ILE A 63 -9.48 3.69 2.55
C ILE A 63 -10.94 3.78 2.95
N ARG A 64 -11.19 4.07 4.23
CA ARG A 64 -12.49 4.54 4.71
C ARG A 64 -12.68 5.99 4.30
N LYS A 65 -13.80 6.30 3.64
CA LYS A 65 -14.09 7.66 3.19
C LYS A 65 -14.22 8.59 4.40
N GLN A 66 -13.59 9.75 4.33
CA GLN A 66 -13.56 10.78 5.38
C GLN A 66 -14.96 11.27 5.79
N ASN A 67 -15.93 11.22 4.87
CA ASN A 67 -17.33 11.55 5.16
C ASN A 67 -18.03 10.50 6.06
N GLY A 68 -17.36 9.40 6.40
CA GLY A 68 -17.87 8.30 7.22
C GLY A 68 -18.76 7.29 6.46
N ASN A 69 -18.99 7.50 5.16
CA ASN A 69 -19.94 6.72 4.37
C ASN A 69 -19.22 5.88 3.33
N GLY A 70 -18.79 4.69 3.74
CA GLY A 70 -18.24 3.67 2.86
C GLY A 70 -16.72 3.72 2.70
N PHE A 71 -16.27 2.95 1.72
CA PHE A 71 -14.90 2.54 1.50
C PHE A 71 -14.59 2.58 0.01
N THR A 72 -13.32 2.76 -0.29
CA THR A 72 -12.79 2.65 -1.65
C THR A 72 -11.53 1.81 -1.60
N ILE A 73 -11.42 0.86 -2.52
CA ILE A 73 -10.16 0.21 -2.87
C ILE A 73 -9.66 0.83 -4.17
N MET A 74 -8.36 1.11 -4.25
CA MET A 74 -7.65 1.45 -5.47
C MET A 74 -6.48 0.50 -5.66
N ALA A 75 -6.20 0.10 -6.90
CA ALA A 75 -5.13 -0.87 -7.19
C ALA A 75 -4.46 -0.56 -8.53
N THR A 76 -3.21 -0.99 -8.66
CA THR A 76 -2.46 -0.98 -9.91
C THR A 76 -3.19 -1.82 -10.97
N ASP A 77 -3.45 -1.28 -12.17
CA ASP A 77 -3.90 -2.07 -13.33
C ASP A 77 -2.72 -2.74 -14.03
N LEU A 78 -2.42 -4.00 -13.68
CA LEU A 78 -1.28 -4.73 -14.23
C LEU A 78 -1.50 -6.24 -14.13
N SER A 79 -1.35 -6.94 -15.26
CA SER A 79 -1.19 -8.39 -15.26
C SER A 79 0.16 -8.81 -15.85
N ILE A 80 1.10 -9.23 -15.01
CA ILE A 80 2.34 -9.84 -15.46
C ILE A 80 2.08 -11.20 -16.11
N TYR A 81 1.08 -11.94 -15.64
CA TYR A 81 0.67 -13.21 -16.25
C TYR A 81 0.27 -13.02 -17.72
N HIS A 82 -0.69 -12.14 -18.01
CA HIS A 82 -1.16 -11.92 -19.38
C HIS A 82 -0.12 -11.23 -20.27
N ARG A 83 0.85 -10.54 -19.67
CA ARG A 83 1.99 -9.97 -20.39
C ARG A 83 3.12 -10.97 -20.67
N GLY A 84 2.97 -12.22 -20.24
CA GLY A 84 3.95 -13.29 -20.50
C GLY A 84 5.17 -13.24 -19.59
N GLY A 85 5.00 -12.78 -18.35
CA GLY A 85 6.04 -12.72 -17.33
C GLY A 85 6.88 -11.43 -17.34
N TRP A 86 7.58 -11.17 -16.24
CA TRP A 86 8.36 -9.95 -16.01
C TRP A 86 9.37 -9.63 -17.13
N THR A 87 9.99 -10.65 -17.73
CA THR A 87 10.94 -10.49 -18.84
C THR A 87 10.29 -9.84 -20.07
N ASN A 88 9.02 -10.12 -20.33
CA ASN A 88 8.29 -9.62 -21.51
C ASN A 88 7.42 -8.40 -21.19
N ALA A 89 7.12 -8.15 -19.91
CA ALA A 89 6.08 -7.23 -19.50
C ALA A 89 6.33 -5.79 -19.95
N LYS A 90 7.59 -5.32 -19.91
CA LYS A 90 7.97 -3.92 -20.17
C LYS A 90 7.07 -2.92 -19.43
N ALA A 91 6.57 -3.33 -18.26
CA ALA A 91 5.39 -2.74 -17.63
C ALA A 91 5.62 -1.30 -17.16
N THR A 92 6.88 -0.88 -16.94
CA THR A 92 7.21 0.52 -16.65
C THR A 92 7.11 1.45 -17.86
N SER A 93 7.08 0.92 -19.09
CA SER A 93 7.12 1.73 -20.32
C SER A 93 5.86 1.63 -21.17
N THR A 94 5.16 0.50 -21.08
CA THR A 94 3.95 0.21 -21.85
C THR A 94 2.84 -0.34 -20.94
N GLY A 95 2.89 -0.04 -19.64
CA GLY A 95 1.88 -0.46 -18.67
C GLY A 95 0.61 0.38 -18.80
N SER A 96 -0.37 0.09 -17.95
CA SER A 96 -1.59 0.89 -17.85
C SER A 96 -1.33 2.30 -17.31
N GLN A 97 -2.12 3.26 -17.79
CA GLN A 97 -2.18 4.63 -17.28
C GLN A 97 -3.28 4.79 -16.23
N ASP A 98 -3.99 3.71 -15.96
CA ASP A 98 -5.17 3.69 -15.13
C ASP A 98 -4.89 3.05 -13.77
N LEU A 99 -5.64 3.49 -12.77
CA LEU A 99 -5.88 2.75 -11.54
C LEU A 99 -7.26 2.10 -11.60
N ILE A 100 -7.40 0.91 -11.03
CA ILE A 100 -8.69 0.23 -10.89
C ILE A 100 -9.24 0.49 -9.50
N PHE A 101 -10.52 0.83 -9.43
CA PHE A 101 -11.21 1.11 -8.17
C PHE A 101 -12.45 0.25 -7.98
N TRP A 102 -12.73 -0.01 -6.71
CA TRP A 102 -14.00 -0.53 -6.23
C TRP A 102 -14.50 0.32 -5.07
N ASP A 103 -15.81 0.51 -5.01
CA ASP A 103 -16.48 1.24 -3.94
C ASP A 103 -17.42 0.30 -3.19
N SER A 104 -17.51 0.45 -1.87
CA SER A 104 -18.45 -0.31 -1.03
C SER A 104 -18.98 0.57 0.09
N ASP A 105 -20.24 0.40 0.47
CA ASP A 105 -20.82 1.09 1.61
C ASP A 105 -20.55 0.35 2.94
N ASP A 106 -20.23 -0.96 2.89
CA ASP A 106 -20.24 -1.85 4.06
C ASP A 106 -19.10 -2.89 4.12
N LEU A 107 -18.16 -2.87 3.16
CA LEU A 107 -17.07 -3.85 2.93
C LEU A 107 -17.52 -5.23 2.39
N LEU A 108 -18.82 -5.45 2.23
CA LEU A 108 -19.37 -6.74 1.81
C LEU A 108 -19.77 -6.69 0.35
N ASP A 109 -20.55 -5.68 -0.02
CA ASP A 109 -21.04 -5.47 -1.38
C ASP A 109 -20.19 -4.41 -2.07
N TRP A 110 -19.51 -4.82 -3.14
CA TRP A 110 -18.61 -3.98 -3.90
C TRP A 110 -19.21 -3.65 -5.28
N SER A 111 -18.92 -2.44 -5.76
CA SER A 111 -19.28 -2.02 -7.12
C SER A 111 -18.60 -2.88 -8.18
N ASP A 112 -19.05 -2.77 -9.44
CA ASP A 112 -18.22 -3.18 -10.56
C ASP A 112 -16.90 -2.37 -10.58
N PRO A 113 -15.80 -2.93 -11.11
CA PRO A 113 -14.54 -2.20 -11.23
C PRO A 113 -14.69 -0.99 -12.16
N ARG A 114 -14.06 0.12 -11.79
CA ARG A 114 -13.91 1.30 -12.65
C ARG A 114 -12.45 1.64 -12.85
N ALA A 115 -12.08 2.05 -14.06
CA ALA A 115 -10.75 2.56 -14.38
C ALA A 115 -10.73 4.09 -14.32
N VAL A 116 -9.66 4.67 -13.77
CA VAL A 116 -9.41 6.11 -13.80
C VAL A 116 -7.99 6.36 -14.30
N THR A 117 -7.89 7.09 -15.41
CA THR A 117 -6.60 7.51 -16.00
C THR A 117 -5.94 8.59 -15.16
N MET A 118 -4.73 8.31 -14.67
CA MET A 118 -4.01 9.20 -13.75
C MET A 118 -2.91 10.02 -14.44
N VAL A 119 -2.36 9.50 -15.53
CA VAL A 119 -1.23 10.07 -16.28
C VAL A 119 -1.46 10.00 -17.79
N ASP A 120 -0.67 10.76 -18.56
CA ASP A 120 -0.72 10.68 -20.03
C ASP A 120 -0.21 9.34 -20.59
N GLU A 121 -0.65 9.02 -21.81
CA GLU A 121 -0.31 7.78 -22.55
C GLU A 121 1.19 7.57 -22.80
N HIS A 122 2.03 8.57 -22.56
CA HIS A 122 3.47 8.47 -22.75
C HIS A 122 4.25 8.33 -21.43
N THR A 123 3.61 8.42 -20.27
CA THR A 123 4.31 8.37 -18.96
C THR A 123 4.85 6.98 -18.63
N GLY A 124 4.13 5.91 -18.99
CA GLY A 124 4.57 4.53 -18.83
C GLY A 124 3.62 3.69 -17.97
N CYS A 125 3.60 3.91 -16.66
CA CYS A 125 2.73 3.17 -15.73
C CYS A 125 2.27 3.98 -14.52
N VAL A 126 1.29 3.46 -13.77
CA VAL A 126 0.74 4.02 -12.53
C VAL A 126 0.62 2.89 -11.50
N TRP A 127 1.55 2.83 -10.54
CA TRP A 127 1.72 1.67 -9.65
C TRP A 127 1.62 2.02 -8.17
N ALA A 128 1.19 1.06 -7.35
CA ALA A 128 1.11 1.13 -5.90
C ALA A 128 0.46 2.43 -5.39
N PRO A 129 -0.83 2.65 -5.73
CA PRO A 129 -1.52 3.85 -5.29
C PRO A 129 -1.83 3.80 -3.79
N GLU A 130 -1.71 4.94 -3.13
CA GLU A 130 -2.25 5.16 -1.78
C GLU A 130 -2.89 6.54 -1.66
N ALA A 131 -3.62 6.78 -0.57
CA ALA A 131 -4.24 8.05 -0.30
C ALA A 131 -4.22 8.43 1.18
N VAL A 132 -3.99 9.71 1.46
CA VAL A 132 -4.20 10.30 2.79
C VAL A 132 -5.16 11.49 2.67
N TYR A 133 -5.97 11.73 3.70
CA TYR A 133 -6.81 12.92 3.74
C TYR A 133 -5.99 14.13 4.19
N ASP A 134 -5.95 15.18 3.36
CA ASP A 134 -5.31 16.45 3.65
C ASP A 134 -6.32 17.43 4.24
N PRO A 135 -6.23 17.76 5.54
CA PRO A 135 -7.15 18.68 6.19
C PRO A 135 -7.00 20.13 5.71
N ASP A 136 -5.84 20.53 5.17
CA ASP A 136 -5.61 21.92 4.74
C ASP A 136 -6.35 22.23 3.42
N THR A 137 -6.50 21.23 2.57
CA THR A 137 -7.21 21.35 1.28
C THR A 137 -8.60 20.72 1.28
N GLU A 138 -8.96 20.03 2.36
CA GLU A 138 -10.19 19.23 2.51
C GLU A 138 -10.38 18.20 1.38
N LYS A 139 -9.27 17.61 0.92
CA LYS A 139 -9.21 16.66 -0.20
C LYS A 139 -8.41 15.43 0.19
N TYR A 140 -8.60 14.34 -0.53
CA TYR A 140 -7.63 13.25 -0.54
C TYR A 140 -6.43 13.64 -1.38
N PHE A 141 -5.25 13.46 -0.83
CA PHE A 141 -3.97 13.45 -1.53
C PHE A 141 -3.68 12.00 -1.93
N VAL A 142 -3.80 11.72 -3.22
CA VAL A 142 -3.56 10.38 -3.80
C VAL A 142 -2.19 10.39 -4.46
N PHE A 143 -1.38 9.38 -4.18
CA PHE A 143 -0.01 9.28 -4.68
C PHE A 143 0.30 7.86 -5.16
N TRP A 144 1.23 7.75 -6.10
CA TRP A 144 1.58 6.49 -6.78
C TRP A 144 2.98 6.59 -7.40
N SER A 145 3.50 5.46 -7.89
CA SER A 145 4.79 5.38 -8.58
C SER A 145 4.61 5.46 -10.09
N SER A 146 5.33 6.39 -10.76
CA SER A 146 5.36 6.51 -12.23
C SER A 146 6.75 6.89 -12.73
N PRO A 147 7.12 6.51 -13.97
CA PRO A 147 8.36 6.98 -14.59
C PRO A 147 8.32 8.49 -14.86
N ASN A 148 9.43 9.17 -14.61
CA ASN A 148 9.64 10.53 -15.04
C ASN A 148 10.54 10.56 -16.29
N LYS A 149 10.01 11.13 -17.38
CA LYS A 149 10.69 11.21 -18.69
C LYS A 149 11.98 12.04 -18.65
N GLN A 150 12.07 13.03 -17.74
CA GLN A 150 13.22 13.93 -17.65
C GLN A 150 14.38 13.30 -16.88
N THR A 151 14.08 12.58 -15.80
CA THR A 151 15.08 11.98 -14.91
C THR A 151 15.39 10.53 -15.27
N HIS A 152 14.52 9.87 -16.06
CA HIS A 152 14.57 8.44 -16.37
C HIS A 152 14.57 7.57 -15.10
N LYS A 153 13.79 7.99 -14.10
CA LYS A 153 13.62 7.30 -12.82
C LYS A 153 12.15 7.05 -12.54
N MET A 154 11.87 6.02 -11.75
CA MET A 154 10.59 5.92 -11.06
C MET A 154 10.58 6.93 -9.92
N GLU A 155 9.50 7.69 -9.82
CA GLU A 155 9.30 8.72 -8.81
C GLU A 155 7.88 8.62 -8.29
N ILE A 156 7.61 9.29 -7.16
CA ILE A 156 6.26 9.37 -6.62
C ILE A 156 5.57 10.57 -7.25
N TRP A 157 4.40 10.32 -7.82
CA TRP A 157 3.49 11.29 -8.41
C TRP A 157 2.27 11.42 -7.52
N SER A 158 1.50 12.48 -7.71
CA SER A 158 0.30 12.74 -6.92
C SER A 158 -0.76 13.52 -7.68
N ALA A 159 -2.00 13.42 -7.20
CA ALA A 159 -3.14 14.23 -7.56
C ALA A 159 -4.07 14.41 -6.36
N TYR A 160 -4.86 15.48 -6.38
CA TYR A 160 -5.88 15.71 -5.37
C TYR A 160 -7.28 15.34 -5.87
N THR A 161 -8.13 14.87 -4.97
CA THR A 161 -9.54 14.58 -5.27
C THR A 161 -10.42 14.83 -4.05
N LYS A 162 -11.68 15.21 -4.27
CA LYS A 162 -12.68 15.31 -3.20
C LYS A 162 -13.47 14.02 -3.01
N ASP A 163 -13.57 13.20 -4.05
CA ASP A 163 -14.56 12.13 -4.15
C ASP A 163 -13.98 10.78 -4.61
N LEU A 164 -12.68 10.70 -4.89
CA LEU A 164 -12.00 9.51 -5.42
C LEU A 164 -12.52 9.08 -6.80
N VAL A 165 -13.16 10.01 -7.52
CA VAL A 165 -13.68 9.82 -8.88
C VAL A 165 -13.07 10.86 -9.82
N HIS A 166 -12.99 12.13 -9.40
CA HIS A 166 -12.47 13.23 -10.18
C HIS A 166 -11.16 13.75 -9.59
N TYR A 167 -10.10 13.76 -10.40
CA TYR A 167 -8.75 14.10 -9.97
C TYR A 167 -8.28 15.41 -10.58
N GLU A 168 -7.58 16.19 -9.77
CA GLU A 168 -7.07 17.51 -10.11
C GLU A 168 -5.56 17.55 -9.89
N GLY A 169 -4.83 18.04 -10.90
CA GLY A 169 -3.42 18.37 -10.79
C GLY A 169 -2.52 17.15 -10.59
N THR A 170 -2.16 16.47 -11.67
CA THR A 170 -1.13 15.43 -11.66
C THR A 170 0.27 16.04 -11.66
N ASN A 171 1.07 15.77 -10.64
CA ASN A 171 2.43 16.32 -10.49
C ASN A 171 3.37 15.30 -9.86
N THR A 172 4.67 15.37 -10.19
CA THR A 172 5.72 14.71 -9.41
C THR A 172 5.72 15.27 -7.99
N TYR A 173 5.65 14.38 -7.01
CA TYR A 173 5.59 14.69 -5.58
C TYR A 173 6.92 14.50 -4.86
N ALA A 174 7.59 13.36 -5.08
CA ALA A 174 8.83 13.03 -4.40
C ALA A 174 9.78 12.24 -5.29
N VAL A 175 11.07 12.46 -5.04
CA VAL A 175 12.19 11.79 -5.72
C VAL A 175 13.13 11.20 -4.66
N ALA A 176 13.89 10.18 -5.03
CA ALA A 176 14.85 9.57 -4.10
C ALA A 176 15.92 10.59 -3.67
N LYS A 177 16.19 10.66 -2.35
CA LYS A 177 17.25 11.53 -1.79
C LYS A 177 18.64 11.18 -2.33
N ARG A 178 18.90 9.88 -2.57
CA ARG A 178 20.12 9.43 -3.24
C ARG A 178 19.95 9.59 -4.75
N HIS A 179 20.67 10.54 -5.32
CA HIS A 179 20.60 10.83 -6.76
C HIS A 179 20.83 9.58 -7.61
N GLY A 180 19.93 9.35 -8.57
CA GLY A 180 19.99 8.23 -9.50
C GLY A 180 19.30 6.95 -9.00
N ASN A 181 18.76 6.92 -7.79
CA ASN A 181 17.88 5.84 -7.35
C ASN A 181 16.44 6.08 -7.82
N ASP A 182 15.72 4.99 -8.02
CA ASP A 182 14.26 4.99 -8.13
C ASP A 182 13.63 5.21 -6.75
N LEU A 183 12.43 5.78 -6.72
CA LEU A 183 11.57 5.90 -5.55
C LEU A 183 10.19 5.31 -5.89
N ILE A 184 9.82 4.21 -5.25
CA ILE A 184 8.54 3.52 -5.47
C ILE A 184 7.87 3.15 -4.14
N ASP A 185 6.65 2.64 -4.22
CA ASP A 185 5.93 1.99 -3.12
C ASP A 185 5.89 2.86 -1.86
N MET A 186 5.44 4.10 -2.01
CA MET A 186 5.31 4.98 -0.86
C MET A 186 4.08 4.58 -0.04
N THR A 187 4.23 4.58 1.28
CA THR A 187 3.14 4.53 2.25
C THR A 187 3.24 5.73 3.19
N MET A 188 2.11 6.21 3.72
CA MET A 188 2.09 7.39 4.58
C MET A 188 1.03 7.32 5.68
N VAL A 189 1.43 7.67 6.90
CA VAL A 189 0.54 7.77 8.05
C VAL A 189 0.64 9.12 8.78
N HIS A 190 -0.43 9.47 9.46
CA HIS A 190 -0.41 10.50 10.49
C HIS A 190 0.04 9.90 11.84
N ASP A 191 1.09 10.46 12.42
CA ASP A 191 1.57 10.16 13.76
C ASP A 191 1.53 11.45 14.59
N GLY A 192 0.51 11.61 15.44
CA GLY A 192 0.30 12.86 16.17
C GLY A 192 0.05 14.06 15.26
N ASP A 193 0.91 15.09 15.33
CA ASP A 193 0.85 16.33 14.57
C ASP A 193 1.70 16.32 13.29
N ARG A 194 2.29 15.17 12.95
CA ARG A 194 3.19 14.99 11.80
C ARG A 194 2.70 13.86 10.90
N PHE A 195 3.27 13.84 9.71
CA PHE A 195 3.24 12.72 8.79
C PHE A 195 4.55 11.93 8.91
N VAL A 196 4.43 10.61 8.82
CA VAL A 196 5.55 9.71 8.61
C VAL A 196 5.29 8.92 7.34
N ARG A 197 6.31 8.73 6.51
CA ARG A 197 6.24 7.93 5.29
C ARG A 197 7.41 6.96 5.19
N ALA A 198 7.17 5.85 4.51
CA ALA A 198 8.20 4.92 4.06
C ALA A 198 8.05 4.70 2.56
N SER A 199 9.13 4.29 1.89
CA SER A 199 9.14 4.02 0.44
C SER A 199 10.32 3.14 0.08
N ARG A 200 10.36 2.56 -1.12
CA ARG A 200 11.55 1.85 -1.61
C ARG A 200 12.45 2.78 -2.41
N ALA A 201 13.69 2.93 -1.95
CA ALA A 201 14.73 3.76 -2.56
C ALA A 201 16.10 3.06 -2.63
N GLY A 202 16.12 1.75 -2.92
CA GLY A 202 17.29 0.88 -2.78
C GLY A 202 17.55 0.41 -1.33
N THR A 203 16.72 0.87 -0.41
CA THR A 203 16.45 0.38 0.94
C THR A 203 15.03 0.88 1.27
N ILE A 204 14.59 0.84 2.53
CA ILE A 204 13.37 1.52 2.98
C ILE A 204 13.74 2.68 3.90
N PRO A 205 13.85 3.93 3.40
CA PRO A 205 13.91 5.11 4.25
C PRO A 205 12.59 5.35 4.98
N ILE A 206 12.69 5.80 6.23
CA ILE A 206 11.58 6.36 7.01
C ILE A 206 11.81 7.87 7.12
N GLU A 207 10.79 8.64 6.74
CA GLU A 207 10.86 10.10 6.69
C GLU A 207 9.68 10.73 7.41
N LYS A 208 9.89 11.93 7.98
CA LYS A 208 8.84 12.68 8.67
C LYS A 208 8.70 14.10 8.13
N SER A 209 7.49 14.65 8.22
CA SER A 209 7.23 16.06 7.97
C SER A 209 6.02 16.55 8.75
N ALA A 210 5.98 17.86 9.03
CA ALA A 210 4.78 18.49 9.59
C ALA A 210 3.69 18.75 8.53
N SER A 211 4.01 18.64 7.24
CA SER A 211 3.08 18.91 6.15
C SER A 211 3.37 18.02 4.94
N LEU A 212 2.34 17.69 4.16
CA LEU A 212 2.50 16.98 2.88
C LEU A 212 3.44 17.72 1.92
N ALA A 213 3.47 19.05 1.97
CA ALA A 213 4.36 19.87 1.14
C ALA A 213 5.84 19.79 1.54
N GLY A 214 6.15 19.15 2.67
CA GLY A 214 7.51 19.08 3.21
C GLY A 214 7.92 20.35 3.97
N PRO A 215 9.22 20.51 4.27
CA PRO A 215 10.31 19.60 3.91
C PRO A 215 10.19 18.24 4.61
N TRP A 216 10.69 17.19 3.95
CA TRP A 216 10.73 15.82 4.48
C TRP A 216 12.13 15.52 5.05
N GLU A 217 12.20 15.22 6.33
CA GLU A 217 13.42 14.82 7.03
C GLU A 217 13.54 13.30 7.03
N GLN A 218 14.72 12.76 6.67
CA GLN A 218 14.95 11.31 6.80
C GLN A 218 15.34 11.03 8.24
N VAL A 219 14.60 10.13 8.88
CA VAL A 219 14.85 9.67 10.25
C VAL A 219 15.91 8.58 10.22
N THR A 220 15.61 7.49 9.52
CA THR A 220 16.44 6.27 9.47
C THR A 220 16.20 5.55 8.15
N THR A 221 16.91 4.45 7.91
CA THR A 221 16.56 3.45 6.90
C THR A 221 16.55 2.07 7.54
N LEU A 222 15.81 1.11 6.99
CA LEU A 222 15.85 -0.27 7.50
C LEU A 222 17.27 -0.87 7.56
N GLN A 223 18.17 -0.42 6.68
CA GLN A 223 19.56 -0.88 6.67
C GLN A 223 20.35 -0.37 7.90
N ASP A 224 19.92 0.73 8.51
CA ASP A 224 20.56 1.34 9.68
C ASP A 224 20.07 0.73 11.01
N LEU A 225 18.99 -0.07 10.98
CA LEU A 225 18.32 -0.61 12.18
C LEU A 225 18.84 -1.98 12.64
N ASP A 226 19.84 -2.56 11.97
CA ASP A 226 20.47 -3.84 12.31
C ASP A 226 19.49 -5.01 12.56
N LEU A 227 18.36 -5.01 11.83
CA LEU A 227 17.27 -5.98 11.99
C LEU A 227 17.59 -7.38 11.38
N GLY A 228 18.83 -7.60 10.93
CA GLY A 228 19.21 -8.83 10.22
C GLY A 228 18.59 -8.98 8.83
N ILE A 229 18.05 -7.89 8.27
CA ILE A 229 17.48 -7.83 6.92
C ILE A 229 18.28 -6.88 6.03
N HIS A 230 18.34 -7.20 4.74
CA HIS A 230 18.93 -6.35 3.72
C HIS A 230 17.83 -5.50 3.09
N GLY A 231 17.87 -4.19 3.32
CA GLY A 231 16.79 -3.28 2.91
C GLY A 231 16.57 -3.21 1.39
N ASP A 232 17.58 -3.53 0.58
CA ASP A 232 17.49 -3.60 -0.88
C ASP A 232 16.72 -4.83 -1.40
N THR A 233 16.52 -5.84 -0.55
CA THR A 233 15.80 -7.09 -0.84
C THR A 233 14.30 -7.06 -0.48
N VAL A 234 13.81 -5.91 0.00
CA VAL A 234 12.41 -5.71 0.37
C VAL A 234 11.78 -4.50 -0.36
N GLU A 235 10.45 -4.51 -0.46
CA GLU A 235 9.64 -3.46 -1.09
C GLU A 235 8.26 -3.33 -0.42
N GLY A 236 7.36 -2.54 -1.00
CA GLY A 236 5.98 -2.44 -0.54
C GLY A 236 5.78 -2.18 0.96
N PRO A 237 6.47 -1.17 1.55
CA PRO A 237 6.26 -0.86 2.95
C PRO A 237 4.80 -0.51 3.22
N GLU A 238 4.24 -1.01 4.32
CA GLU A 238 2.90 -0.62 4.80
C GLU A 238 2.97 -0.33 6.30
N ILE A 239 2.38 0.78 6.74
CA ILE A 239 2.46 1.23 8.14
C ILE A 239 1.08 1.19 8.80
N VAL A 240 0.99 0.47 9.92
CA VAL A 240 -0.25 0.38 10.71
C VAL A 240 0.02 0.46 12.20
N TRP A 241 -0.93 1.05 12.93
CA TRP A 241 -0.94 1.06 14.39
C TRP A 241 -1.60 -0.22 14.94
N LEU A 242 -0.85 -1.00 15.71
CA LEU A 242 -1.30 -2.19 16.42
C LEU A 242 -1.79 -1.77 17.81
N ALA A 243 -3.10 -1.53 17.96
CA ALA A 243 -3.62 -0.89 19.17
C ALA A 243 -3.52 -1.76 20.42
N ASP A 244 -3.74 -3.07 20.31
CA ASP A 244 -3.62 -4.00 21.45
C ASP A 244 -2.17 -4.10 21.94
N ALA A 245 -1.20 -4.02 21.01
CA ALA A 245 0.23 -4.04 21.33
C ALA A 245 0.77 -2.65 21.70
N HIS A 246 0.02 -1.58 21.43
CA HIS A 246 0.47 -0.20 21.51
C HIS A 246 1.77 0.07 20.72
N LYS A 247 1.88 -0.52 19.53
CA LYS A 247 3.06 -0.44 18.66
C LYS A 247 2.69 -0.01 17.26
N TRP A 248 3.57 0.72 16.60
CA TRP A 248 3.58 0.80 15.15
C TRP A 248 4.16 -0.49 14.57
N CYS A 249 3.60 -0.92 13.43
CA CYS A 249 4.16 -1.99 12.63
C CYS A 249 4.42 -1.48 11.21
N VAL A 250 5.65 -1.64 10.75
CA VAL A 250 6.07 -1.44 9.36
C VAL A 250 6.23 -2.82 8.73
N TYR A 251 5.28 -3.18 7.87
CA TYR A 251 5.38 -4.40 7.07
C TYR A 251 6.27 -4.12 5.87
N VAL A 252 7.11 -5.08 5.47
CA VAL A 252 7.86 -5.02 4.20
C VAL A 252 7.79 -6.32 3.42
N ASP A 253 7.52 -6.26 2.12
CA ASP A 253 7.41 -7.43 1.24
C ASP A 253 8.80 -7.90 0.85
N GLN A 254 9.16 -9.13 1.21
CA GLN A 254 10.43 -9.77 0.85
C GLN A 254 10.39 -10.29 -0.60
N PHE A 255 10.25 -9.38 -1.55
CA PHE A 255 10.06 -9.71 -2.97
C PHE A 255 11.21 -10.53 -3.56
N ASP A 256 12.46 -10.25 -3.16
CA ASP A 256 13.66 -10.85 -3.77
C ASP A 256 13.76 -12.36 -3.51
N ASN A 257 13.35 -12.79 -2.31
CA ASN A 257 13.34 -14.20 -1.92
C ASN A 257 11.93 -14.82 -1.92
N GLY A 258 10.91 -14.02 -2.26
CA GLY A 258 9.52 -14.44 -2.39
C GLY A 258 8.88 -14.93 -1.09
N ARG A 259 9.37 -14.55 0.10
CA ARG A 259 8.83 -14.98 1.39
C ARG A 259 7.55 -14.25 1.82
N GLY A 260 7.17 -13.19 1.09
CA GLY A 260 6.05 -12.33 1.46
C GLY A 260 6.42 -11.36 2.58
N TYR A 261 5.41 -10.84 3.25
CA TYR A 261 5.59 -9.79 4.25
C TYR A 261 6.40 -10.19 5.49
N LEU A 262 7.11 -9.21 6.04
CA LEU A 262 7.81 -9.25 7.33
C LEU A 262 7.36 -8.06 8.19
N PRO A 263 6.78 -8.28 9.38
CA PRO A 263 6.40 -7.22 10.29
C PRO A 263 7.58 -6.74 11.13
N ILE A 264 7.76 -5.42 11.20
CA ILE A 264 8.78 -4.74 12.01
C ILE A 264 8.08 -3.80 12.97
N LEU A 265 8.33 -3.97 14.26
CA LEU A 265 7.65 -3.27 15.34
C LEU A 265 8.50 -2.13 15.90
N THR A 266 7.84 -1.05 16.30
CA THR A 266 8.43 0.04 17.08
C THR A 266 7.39 0.77 17.90
N ASP A 267 7.79 1.41 18.99
CA ASP A 267 6.93 2.35 19.74
C ASP A 267 6.95 3.76 19.13
N ASP A 268 8.00 4.11 18.37
CA ASP A 268 8.19 5.44 17.76
C ASP A 268 8.79 5.31 16.36
N LEU A 269 7.97 5.55 15.34
CA LEU A 269 8.41 5.58 13.94
C LEU A 269 9.53 6.59 13.65
N THR A 270 9.76 7.53 14.58
CA THR A 270 10.80 8.55 14.45
C THR A 270 12.06 8.26 15.26
N SER A 271 12.17 7.07 15.87
CA SER A 271 13.39 6.66 16.54
C SER A 271 14.51 6.33 15.55
N VAL A 272 15.72 6.76 15.91
CA VAL A 272 16.98 6.45 15.21
C VAL A 272 17.79 5.39 15.93
N ASP A 273 17.36 4.93 17.11
CA ASP A 273 18.05 3.90 17.88
C ASP A 273 17.61 2.51 17.40
N PRO A 274 18.52 1.67 16.88
CA PRO A 274 18.19 0.29 16.49
C PRO A 274 17.51 -0.53 17.60
N ALA A 275 17.75 -0.21 18.86
CA ALA A 275 17.14 -0.91 19.99
C ALA A 275 15.63 -0.68 20.14
N ASP A 276 15.08 0.36 19.50
CA ASP A 276 13.65 0.67 19.50
C ASP A 276 12.87 -0.06 18.41
N TRP A 277 13.56 -0.90 17.62
CA TRP A 277 13.00 -1.63 16.49
C TRP A 277 13.26 -3.11 16.64
N GLU A 278 12.28 -3.94 16.29
CA GLU A 278 12.44 -5.39 16.24
C GLU A 278 11.62 -5.99 15.10
N VAL A 279 12.13 -7.06 14.50
CA VAL A 279 11.27 -7.95 13.71
C VAL A 279 10.31 -8.62 14.67
N ALA A 280 9.00 -8.67 14.35
CA ALA A 280 8.04 -9.25 15.28
C ALA A 280 8.44 -10.70 15.63
N PRO A 281 8.47 -11.07 16.92
CA PRO A 281 8.98 -12.37 17.35
C PRO A 281 8.04 -13.53 17.00
N ASP A 282 6.76 -13.24 16.78
CA ASP A 282 5.73 -14.19 16.41
C ASP A 282 4.73 -13.51 15.46
N TYR A 283 4.45 -14.14 14.34
CA TYR A 283 3.50 -13.68 13.33
C TYR A 283 3.13 -14.84 12.40
N ASP A 284 1.93 -14.80 11.84
CA ASP A 284 1.44 -15.76 10.86
C ASP A 284 0.62 -15.03 9.80
N PHE A 285 1.01 -15.18 8.53
CA PHE A 285 0.27 -14.59 7.42
C PHE A 285 -0.79 -15.53 6.83
N GLY A 286 -1.06 -16.67 7.45
CA GLY A 286 -2.01 -17.65 6.94
C GLY A 286 -1.46 -18.41 5.73
N THR A 287 -2.36 -18.88 4.87
CA THR A 287 -2.03 -19.85 3.80
C THR A 287 -1.64 -19.18 2.50
N LEU A 288 -2.31 -18.09 2.14
CA LEU A 288 -2.02 -17.34 0.94
C LEU A 288 -0.83 -16.41 1.19
N LYS A 289 0.10 -16.37 0.24
CA LYS A 289 1.20 -15.41 0.29
C LYS A 289 0.61 -14.00 0.18
N LYS A 290 0.88 -13.14 1.15
CA LYS A 290 0.60 -11.70 1.04
C LYS A 290 1.80 -11.02 0.39
N ARG A 291 1.55 -10.40 -0.76
CA ARG A 291 2.44 -9.43 -1.41
C ARG A 291 1.89 -8.02 -1.17
N HIS A 292 2.59 -7.01 -1.68
CA HIS A 292 2.27 -5.60 -1.49
C HIS A 292 0.76 -5.30 -1.48
N GLY A 293 0.26 -4.73 -0.39
CA GLY A 293 -1.14 -4.39 -0.19
C GLY A 293 -1.30 -3.48 1.03
N SER A 294 -2.53 -3.37 1.55
CA SER A 294 -2.86 -2.42 2.62
C SER A 294 -3.61 -3.04 3.77
N ILE A 295 -3.43 -2.44 4.95
CA ILE A 295 -4.06 -2.88 6.20
C ILE A 295 -4.91 -1.75 6.78
N MET A 296 -6.20 -2.03 6.99
CA MET A 296 -7.12 -1.08 7.61
C MET A 296 -7.71 -1.63 8.90
N ALA A 297 -7.73 -0.79 9.94
CA ALA A 297 -8.40 -1.10 11.19
C ALA A 297 -9.92 -1.20 11.02
N LEU A 298 -10.53 -2.18 11.69
CA LEU A 298 -11.95 -2.47 11.65
C LEU A 298 -12.63 -2.20 12.98
N THR A 299 -13.89 -1.81 12.90
CA THR A 299 -14.82 -1.90 14.03
C THR A 299 -15.18 -3.36 14.32
N PRO A 300 -15.66 -3.69 15.54
CA PRO A 300 -16.12 -5.05 15.86
C PRO A 300 -17.22 -5.56 14.92
N ALA A 301 -18.11 -4.66 14.49
CA ALA A 301 -19.22 -4.98 13.61
C ALA A 301 -18.73 -5.34 12.19
N GLU A 302 -17.83 -4.54 11.62
CA GLU A 302 -17.23 -4.80 10.31
C GLU A 302 -16.45 -6.11 10.30
N TYR A 303 -15.64 -6.36 11.33
CA TYR A 303 -14.91 -7.63 11.45
C TYR A 303 -15.86 -8.83 11.45
N THR A 304 -16.92 -8.76 12.28
CA THR A 304 -17.90 -9.84 12.39
C THR A 304 -18.66 -10.04 11.08
N ALA A 305 -19.00 -8.96 10.38
CA ALA A 305 -19.70 -9.01 9.11
C ALA A 305 -18.84 -9.65 8.00
N LEU A 306 -17.58 -9.24 7.89
CA LEU A 306 -16.62 -9.85 6.95
C LEU A 306 -16.43 -11.35 7.23
N GLN A 307 -16.23 -11.72 8.49
CA GLN A 307 -16.07 -13.11 8.90
C GLN A 307 -17.31 -13.97 8.63
N ALA A 308 -18.51 -13.39 8.68
CA ALA A 308 -19.75 -14.11 8.39
C ALA A 308 -20.02 -14.25 6.88
N ARG A 309 -19.51 -13.32 6.07
CA ARG A 309 -19.76 -13.24 4.63
C ARG A 309 -18.84 -14.14 3.79
N TYR A 310 -17.59 -14.27 4.25
CA TYR A 310 -16.45 -14.83 3.52
C TYR A 310 -15.78 -15.93 4.35
#